data_AF-A0A9E3U9M2-F1
#
_entry.id   AF-A0A9E3U9M2-F1
#
_cell.length_a   1.000
_cell.length_b   1.000
_cell.length_c   1.000
_cell.angle_alpha   90.00
_cell.angle_beta   90.00
_cell.angle_gamma   90.00
#
_symmetry.space_group_name_H-M   'P 1'
#
loop_
_entity.id
_entity.type
_entity.pdbx_description
1 polymer ?
#
loop_
_entity_poly.entity_id
_entity_poly.type
_entity_poly.pdbx_seq_one_letter_code
_entity_poly.pdbx_strand_id
1 'polypeptide(L)'
;MSLRRFASSLACIFATVLGACDSNSPGGEPPGPGADGGPGGDDDGSVASTCAPTSGPGTTHASSPTADETWTAADSPHIVTAALSIAAGRTLTLEPCAVVKIKGSIGFTVQGKLVATGAADKRIRIERADDTAWTSIETRAGAELRFSYVTVEGGGNSNGGRPTQFGAIDVRGDQELAPQPIFFADHVTVRGSESLGVWAREGGAFAPGSQSVTVTGGATFPVLVWGNAAGTLPAGSYTGNAEDEIFLPAFGGRDDIRQDMTLPNRGVPYRVGGSTGGSSLTVGDKGAVPLLTIDPGVTLRFAKNTRLLLSNEGGTAIGALRAEGTADKPIVFTSAEAAPAAGDWTGILIAGTPDPRDKIAFATIAYAGGTSGVSSFDCPSPLVTTFVNEGAIVIHGGRPGSSFVTNTTFDSSAGDGVVRGWTGDPLDFLATNTFTNIARCHQTFPRPNVGVCPNPTECPQ
;
A
#
# COMPACT_ATOMS: atom_id res chain seq x y z
N MET A 1 6.06 -58.43 -13.11
CA MET A 1 7.20 -59.34 -13.40
C MET A 1 8.35 -58.49 -13.95
N SER A 2 9.45 -58.39 -13.20
CA SER A 2 10.79 -57.83 -13.53
C SER A 2 10.89 -56.40 -14.12
N LEU A 3 11.26 -55.36 -13.34
CA LEU A 3 12.63 -54.89 -13.04
C LEU A 3 13.53 -54.54 -14.25
N ARG A 4 13.99 -53.27 -14.30
CA ARG A 4 15.43 -52.92 -14.27
C ARG A 4 15.67 -51.43 -14.02
N ARG A 5 16.47 -51.16 -12.97
CA ARG A 5 17.11 -49.88 -12.61
C ARG A 5 18.39 -49.70 -13.43
N PHE A 6 18.81 -48.46 -13.66
CA PHE A 6 20.21 -48.12 -13.96
C PHE A 6 20.68 -47.03 -12.99
N ALA A 7 21.74 -47.35 -12.26
CA ALA A 7 22.56 -46.44 -11.48
C ALA A 7 23.96 -46.45 -12.11
N SER A 8 24.58 -45.28 -12.26
CA SER A 8 26.00 -45.18 -12.62
C SER A 8 26.73 -44.42 -11.53
N SER A 9 27.66 -45.12 -10.89
CA SER A 9 28.71 -44.59 -10.01
C SER A 9 29.92 -44.18 -10.86
N LEU A 10 30.65 -43.15 -10.44
CA LEU A 10 32.04 -42.95 -10.83
C LEU A 10 32.83 -42.56 -9.58
N ALA A 11 33.84 -43.36 -9.25
CA ALA A 11 34.85 -43.11 -8.24
C ALA A 11 36.21 -43.51 -8.83
N CYS A 12 37.25 -42.67 -8.65
CA CYS A 12 38.68 -42.98 -8.58
C CYS A 12 39.45 -41.65 -8.41
N ILE A 13 40.61 -41.50 -7.76
CA ILE A 13 41.39 -42.21 -6.72
C ILE A 13 42.46 -41.18 -6.26
N PHE A 14 42.82 -41.28 -4.99
CA PHE A 14 43.94 -40.69 -4.22
C PHE A 14 45.22 -40.21 -4.92
N ALA A 15 45.79 -39.12 -4.38
CA ALA A 15 47.23 -39.02 -4.08
C ALA A 15 47.49 -38.09 -2.87
N THR A 16 48.18 -38.61 -1.86
CA THR A 16 48.62 -37.95 -0.61
C THR A 16 50.08 -37.52 -0.71
N VAL A 17 50.42 -36.34 -0.17
CA VAL A 17 51.78 -35.99 0.28
C VAL A 17 51.68 -35.24 1.61
N LEU A 18 52.43 -35.73 2.60
CA LEU A 18 52.61 -35.15 3.93
C LEU A 18 53.54 -33.93 3.91
N GLY A 19 53.25 -32.96 4.77
CA GLY A 19 54.18 -31.93 5.24
C GLY A 19 53.66 -31.35 6.56
N ALA A 20 54.42 -31.53 7.64
CA ALA A 20 54.07 -31.12 8.99
C ALA A 20 54.95 -29.94 9.48
N CYS A 21 54.41 -29.28 10.51
CA CYS A 21 55.05 -28.52 11.61
C CYS A 21 54.88 -26.99 11.65
N ASP A 22 54.30 -26.58 12.81
CA ASP A 22 54.48 -25.35 13.60
C ASP A 22 53.81 -24.05 13.11
N SER A 23 53.13 -23.22 13.93
CA SER A 23 52.96 -23.15 15.39
C SER A 23 51.90 -22.10 15.82
N ASN A 24 51.17 -22.39 16.91
CA ASN A 24 50.71 -21.49 18.00
C ASN A 24 49.43 -20.60 17.92
N SER A 25 48.35 -21.11 18.56
CA SER A 25 47.40 -20.50 19.55
C SER A 25 46.49 -19.29 19.20
N PRO A 26 45.43 -19.01 20.01
CA PRO A 26 44.28 -19.86 20.39
C PRO A 26 42.93 -19.14 20.10
N GLY A 27 41.84 -19.89 19.85
CA GLY A 27 40.51 -19.29 19.67
C GLY A 27 39.42 -20.27 20.07
N GLY A 28 38.84 -20.04 21.26
CA GLY A 28 37.77 -20.84 21.83
C GLY A 28 36.49 -20.80 21.00
N GLU A 29 35.86 -21.95 20.90
CA GLU A 29 34.52 -22.17 20.37
C GLU A 29 33.48 -21.56 21.33
N PRO A 30 32.56 -20.69 20.88
CA PRO A 30 31.45 -20.26 21.72
C PRO A 30 30.26 -21.24 21.60
N PRO A 31 29.54 -21.50 22.70
CA PRO A 31 28.43 -22.43 22.74
C PRO A 31 27.19 -21.82 22.09
N GLY A 32 26.36 -22.63 21.45
CA GLY A 32 25.05 -22.20 20.98
C GLY A 32 24.09 -21.90 22.14
N PRO A 33 23.14 -20.97 21.97
CA PRO A 33 21.92 -20.93 22.77
C PRO A 33 20.76 -21.48 21.91
N GLY A 34 19.87 -22.35 22.39
CA GLY A 34 19.21 -22.25 23.69
C GLY A 34 17.89 -21.53 23.45
N ALA A 35 16.82 -22.31 23.29
CA ALA A 35 15.47 -21.80 23.18
C ALA A 35 15.03 -21.24 24.52
N ASP A 36 14.65 -19.95 24.55
CA ASP A 36 13.79 -19.37 25.57
C ASP A 36 12.94 -18.27 24.91
N GLY A 37 11.64 -18.54 24.79
CA GLY A 37 10.63 -17.58 24.40
C GLY A 37 10.18 -16.76 25.61
N GLY A 38 10.48 -15.46 25.59
CA GLY A 38 9.89 -14.43 26.45
C GLY A 38 9.39 -13.27 25.58
N PRO A 39 8.37 -12.51 26.01
CA PRO A 39 7.66 -11.57 25.15
C PRO A 39 8.60 -10.43 24.72
N GLY A 40 8.55 -10.13 23.41
CA GLY A 40 9.41 -9.14 22.77
C GLY A 40 9.37 -7.79 23.47
N GLY A 41 10.56 -7.29 23.82
CA GLY A 41 10.76 -5.98 24.40
C GLY A 41 10.40 -4.87 23.41
N ASP A 42 9.68 -3.87 23.93
CA ASP A 42 9.29 -2.64 23.25
C ASP A 42 10.50 -1.71 23.05
N ASP A 43 11.41 -2.03 22.12
CA ASP A 43 12.53 -1.16 21.73
C ASP A 43 12.07 -0.08 20.72
N ASP A 44 11.21 0.85 21.18
CA ASP A 44 10.76 2.05 20.44
C ASP A 44 11.25 3.36 21.12
N GLY A 45 12.40 3.33 21.79
CA GLY A 45 12.82 4.47 22.64
C GLY A 45 11.83 4.75 23.78
N SER A 46 11.18 3.68 24.28
CA SER A 46 10.05 3.75 25.18
C SER A 46 10.42 4.33 26.55
N VAL A 47 9.65 5.33 26.99
CA VAL A 47 9.70 5.83 28.36
C VAL A 47 9.23 4.69 29.29
N ALA A 48 9.98 4.42 30.35
CA ALA A 48 9.63 3.36 31.31
C ALA A 48 8.20 3.55 31.82
N SER A 49 7.39 2.49 31.77
CA SER A 49 6.00 2.58 32.16
C SER A 49 5.83 2.84 33.66
N THR A 50 4.92 3.74 34.01
CA THR A 50 4.47 4.01 35.39
C THR A 50 3.13 3.36 35.72
N CYS A 51 2.58 2.55 34.80
CA CYS A 51 1.34 1.81 35.03
C CYS A 51 1.55 0.67 36.02
N ALA A 52 0.65 0.53 37.00
CA ALA A 52 0.65 -0.62 37.88
C ALA A 52 0.33 -1.90 37.08
N PRO A 53 0.96 -3.04 37.40
CA PRO A 53 0.54 -4.33 36.86
C PRO A 53 -0.94 -4.57 37.22
N THR A 54 -1.72 -5.03 36.25
CA THR A 54 -3.10 -5.44 36.52
C THR A 54 -3.11 -6.59 37.52
N SER A 55 -3.93 -6.50 38.56
CA SER A 55 -4.07 -7.55 39.57
C SER A 55 -5.56 -7.81 39.88
N GLY A 56 -5.91 -9.06 40.17
CA GLY A 56 -7.30 -9.46 40.45
C GLY A 56 -8.11 -9.85 39.20
N PRO A 57 -9.41 -10.17 39.38
CA PRO A 57 -10.27 -10.67 38.30
C PRO A 57 -10.67 -9.61 37.27
N GLY A 58 -10.49 -8.32 37.60
CA GLY A 58 -10.88 -7.21 36.73
C GLY A 58 -12.39 -7.00 36.63
N THR A 59 -12.80 -6.20 35.66
CA THR A 59 -14.20 -5.83 35.40
C THR A 59 -14.69 -6.50 34.12
N THR A 60 -15.76 -7.28 34.20
CA THR A 60 -16.31 -8.01 33.03
C THR A 60 -17.37 -7.19 32.31
N HIS A 61 -17.24 -7.08 30.99
CA HIS A 61 -18.19 -6.44 30.09
C HIS A 61 -18.85 -7.48 29.18
N ALA A 62 -20.15 -7.72 29.38
CA ALA A 62 -20.94 -8.71 28.65
C ALA A 62 -22.11 -8.09 27.84
N SER A 63 -22.29 -6.77 27.93
CA SER A 63 -23.31 -6.02 27.22
C SER A 63 -22.77 -4.67 26.80
N SER A 64 -23.32 -4.12 25.71
CA SER A 64 -22.95 -2.80 25.20
C SER A 64 -23.28 -1.68 26.20
N PRO A 65 -22.47 -0.60 26.25
CA PRO A 65 -22.77 0.57 27.07
C PRO A 65 -24.15 1.15 26.74
N THR A 66 -24.95 1.44 27.77
CA THR A 66 -26.28 2.06 27.61
C THR A 66 -26.25 3.58 27.82
N ALA A 67 -25.13 4.11 28.33
CA ALA A 67 -24.82 5.50 28.54
C ALA A 67 -23.33 5.74 28.25
N ASP A 68 -22.86 6.97 28.47
CA ASP A 68 -21.42 7.24 28.46
C ASP A 68 -20.76 6.47 29.62
N GLU A 69 -19.64 5.84 29.34
CA GLU A 69 -18.92 5.01 30.31
C GLU A 69 -17.42 5.34 30.30
N THR A 70 -16.79 5.21 31.46
CA THR A 70 -15.34 5.34 31.63
C THR A 70 -14.79 4.04 32.19
N TRP A 71 -13.80 3.47 31.51
CA TRP A 71 -13.06 2.29 31.94
C TRP A 71 -11.72 2.74 32.54
N THR A 72 -11.59 2.57 33.85
CA THR A 72 -10.50 3.15 34.65
C THR A 72 -9.30 2.21 34.78
N ALA A 73 -8.13 2.77 35.10
CA ALA A 73 -6.97 1.94 35.43
C ALA A 73 -7.17 1.09 36.69
N ALA A 74 -7.95 1.59 37.67
CA ALA A 74 -8.19 0.89 38.93
C ALA A 74 -9.06 -0.37 38.75
N ASP A 75 -9.93 -0.35 37.75
CA ASP A 75 -10.87 -1.44 37.44
C ASP A 75 -10.29 -2.45 36.43
N SER A 76 -9.04 -2.26 36.02
CA SER A 76 -8.34 -3.10 35.05
C SER A 76 -7.90 -4.45 35.64
N PRO A 77 -7.96 -5.54 34.85
CA PRO A 77 -8.28 -5.57 33.43
C PRO A 77 -9.78 -5.46 33.16
N HIS A 78 -10.16 -4.75 32.10
CA HIS A 78 -11.51 -4.76 31.55
C HIS A 78 -11.66 -5.93 30.57
N ILE A 79 -12.43 -6.95 30.94
CA ILE A 79 -12.56 -8.19 30.19
C ILE A 79 -13.84 -8.15 29.35
N VAL A 80 -13.70 -8.02 28.04
CA VAL A 80 -14.80 -8.03 27.08
C VAL A 80 -15.12 -9.47 26.70
N THR A 81 -16.35 -9.89 26.98
CA THR A 81 -16.80 -11.29 26.83
C THR A 81 -17.90 -11.50 25.81
N ALA A 82 -18.46 -10.41 25.27
CA ALA A 82 -19.41 -10.39 24.18
C ALA A 82 -19.08 -9.24 23.23
N ALA A 83 -19.52 -9.32 21.97
CA ALA A 83 -19.36 -8.21 21.03
C ALA A 83 -20.07 -6.96 21.57
N LEU A 84 -19.38 -5.82 21.54
CA LEU A 84 -19.89 -4.56 22.07
C LEU A 84 -20.15 -3.55 20.96
N SER A 85 -21.21 -2.77 21.11
CA SER A 85 -21.54 -1.64 20.24
C SER A 85 -21.57 -0.35 21.04
N ILE A 86 -20.74 0.62 20.66
CA ILE A 86 -20.83 1.98 21.18
C ILE A 86 -21.78 2.73 20.26
N ALA A 87 -23.04 2.84 20.67
CA ALA A 87 -24.09 3.45 19.86
C ALA A 87 -23.84 4.94 19.58
N ALA A 88 -24.46 5.47 18.52
CA ALA A 88 -24.40 6.90 18.20
C ALA A 88 -24.87 7.77 19.39
N GLY A 89 -24.16 8.86 19.65
CA GLY A 89 -24.41 9.74 20.80
C GLY A 89 -23.88 9.21 22.14
N ARG A 90 -23.14 8.09 22.14
CA ARG A 90 -22.45 7.54 23.32
C ARG A 90 -20.94 7.67 23.21
N THR A 91 -20.28 7.74 24.35
CA THR A 91 -18.81 7.75 24.48
C THR A 91 -18.35 6.66 25.43
N LEU A 92 -17.43 5.82 24.98
CA LEU A 92 -16.60 4.98 25.85
C LEU A 92 -15.23 5.65 25.99
N THR A 93 -14.84 5.96 27.23
CA THR A 93 -13.54 6.55 27.55
C THR A 93 -12.65 5.52 28.24
N LEU A 94 -11.42 5.34 27.76
CA LEU A 94 -10.39 4.56 28.43
C LEU A 94 -9.39 5.52 29.09
N GLU A 95 -9.19 5.39 30.40
CA GLU A 95 -8.22 6.21 31.13
C GLU A 95 -6.77 5.76 30.87
N PRO A 96 -5.76 6.64 31.03
CA PRO A 96 -4.35 6.24 31.03
C PRO A 96 -4.11 5.03 31.92
N CYS A 97 -3.27 4.10 31.46
CA CYS A 97 -3.01 2.80 32.10
C CYS A 97 -4.16 1.77 32.12
N ALA A 98 -5.34 2.07 31.54
CA ALA A 98 -6.37 1.05 31.40
C ALA A 98 -5.88 -0.11 30.52
N VAL A 99 -6.27 -1.34 30.90
CA VAL A 99 -5.98 -2.56 30.15
C VAL A 99 -7.29 -3.22 29.77
N VAL A 100 -7.53 -3.33 28.47
CA VAL A 100 -8.70 -3.99 27.89
C VAL A 100 -8.29 -5.34 27.33
N LYS A 101 -8.94 -6.39 27.78
CA LYS A 101 -8.76 -7.77 27.30
C LYS A 101 -9.99 -8.22 26.53
N ILE A 102 -9.83 -8.53 25.25
CA ILE A 102 -10.94 -8.93 24.38
C ILE A 102 -10.84 -10.44 24.11
N LYS A 103 -11.91 -11.19 24.40
CA LYS A 103 -11.98 -12.61 24.06
C LYS A 103 -11.90 -12.86 22.55
N GLY A 104 -11.44 -14.05 22.17
CA GLY A 104 -11.33 -14.45 20.78
C GLY A 104 -12.64 -14.36 20.00
N SER A 105 -12.52 -14.08 18.70
CA SER A 105 -13.63 -14.04 17.72
C SER A 105 -14.72 -12.98 17.97
N ILE A 106 -14.55 -12.07 18.95
CA ILE A 106 -15.44 -10.93 19.19
C ILE A 106 -14.71 -9.60 19.00
N GLY A 107 -15.44 -8.49 18.91
CA GLY A 107 -14.87 -7.16 18.70
C GLY A 107 -15.81 -6.03 19.06
N PHE A 108 -15.45 -4.83 18.63
CA PHE A 108 -16.21 -3.60 18.84
C PHE A 108 -16.82 -3.10 17.53
N THR A 109 -18.06 -2.62 17.61
CA THR A 109 -18.64 -1.71 16.61
C THR A 109 -18.75 -0.32 17.24
N VAL A 110 -18.18 0.69 16.59
CA VAL A 110 -18.20 2.08 17.07
C VAL A 110 -19.06 2.91 16.12
N GLN A 111 -20.21 3.38 16.62
CA GLN A 111 -21.09 4.36 15.96
C GLN A 111 -21.09 5.71 16.69
N GLY A 112 -20.76 5.70 17.99
CA GLY A 112 -20.47 6.88 18.80
C GLY A 112 -18.97 7.15 18.86
N LYS A 113 -18.44 7.26 20.08
CA LYS A 113 -17.03 7.61 20.31
C LYS A 113 -16.30 6.56 21.14
N LEU A 114 -15.12 6.17 20.71
CA LEU A 114 -14.16 5.44 21.54
C LEU A 114 -12.91 6.31 21.72
N VAL A 115 -12.67 6.76 22.95
CA VAL A 115 -11.62 7.71 23.30
C VAL A 115 -10.64 7.05 24.25
N ALA A 116 -9.38 6.97 23.87
CA ALA A 116 -8.29 6.43 24.68
C ALA A 116 -7.08 7.38 24.60
N THR A 117 -6.90 8.19 25.63
CA THR A 117 -5.85 9.23 25.66
C THR A 117 -4.87 8.91 26.78
N GLY A 118 -3.86 8.09 26.47
CA GLY A 118 -2.75 7.76 27.37
C GLY A 118 -1.62 8.80 27.34
N ALA A 119 -0.49 8.44 27.95
CA ALA A 119 0.77 9.18 27.89
C ALA A 119 1.95 8.24 27.64
N ALA A 120 3.14 8.78 27.35
CA ALA A 120 4.33 7.99 27.02
C ALA A 120 4.68 6.93 28.08
N ASP A 121 4.59 7.28 29.37
CA ASP A 121 4.80 6.39 30.51
C ASP A 121 3.50 5.70 30.97
N LYS A 122 2.35 6.13 30.46
CA LYS A 122 1.00 5.65 30.84
C LYS A 122 0.18 5.18 29.65
N ARG A 123 0.75 4.27 28.87
CA ARG A 123 0.10 3.73 27.68
C ARG A 123 -1.16 2.94 28.05
N ILE A 124 -2.17 3.02 27.20
CA ILE A 124 -3.39 2.20 27.28
C ILE A 124 -3.14 0.94 26.44
N ARG A 125 -3.56 -0.23 26.95
CA ARG A 125 -3.40 -1.50 26.24
C ARG A 125 -4.75 -2.12 25.89
N ILE A 126 -4.90 -2.52 24.64
CA ILE A 126 -6.03 -3.30 24.14
C ILE A 126 -5.43 -4.60 23.59
N GLU A 127 -5.64 -5.70 24.29
CA GLU A 127 -4.93 -6.97 24.06
C GLU A 127 -5.89 -8.17 24.05
N ARG A 128 -5.41 -9.34 23.62
CA ARG A 128 -6.20 -10.58 23.66
C ARG A 128 -6.46 -11.01 25.10
N ALA A 129 -7.64 -11.56 25.36
CA ALA A 129 -7.94 -12.20 26.64
C ALA A 129 -7.49 -13.67 26.68
N ASP A 130 -7.34 -14.30 25.51
CA ASP A 130 -7.02 -15.71 25.31
C ASP A 130 -6.15 -15.89 24.05
N ASP A 131 -5.74 -17.12 23.75
CA ASP A 131 -4.84 -17.42 22.61
C ASP A 131 -5.47 -17.05 21.25
N THR A 132 -6.80 -17.05 21.18
CA THR A 132 -7.53 -16.75 19.96
C THR A 132 -7.59 -15.24 19.72
N ALA A 133 -7.25 -14.78 18.52
CA ALA A 133 -7.39 -13.36 18.18
C ALA A 133 -8.84 -12.89 18.31
N TRP A 134 -9.01 -11.67 18.79
CA TRP A 134 -10.25 -10.92 18.65
C TRP A 134 -10.41 -10.39 17.21
N THR A 135 -11.61 -9.97 16.82
CA THR A 135 -11.89 -9.58 15.43
C THR A 135 -11.37 -8.19 15.10
N SER A 136 -12.15 -7.15 15.38
CA SER A 136 -11.83 -5.79 14.98
C SER A 136 -12.42 -4.76 15.94
N ILE A 137 -11.84 -3.57 15.93
CA ILE A 137 -12.51 -2.33 16.31
C ILE A 137 -13.00 -1.72 14.99
N GLU A 138 -14.26 -1.98 14.63
CA GLU A 138 -14.89 -1.45 13.41
C GLU A 138 -15.61 -0.14 13.72
N THR A 139 -15.25 0.95 13.03
CA THR A 139 -16.03 2.18 13.04
C THR A 139 -17.16 2.14 12.01
N ARG A 140 -18.17 2.98 12.17
CA ARG A 140 -19.19 3.25 11.14
C ARG A 140 -19.27 4.74 10.85
N ALA A 141 -20.00 5.10 9.79
CA ALA A 141 -20.27 6.50 9.46
C ALA A 141 -20.72 7.31 10.70
N GLY A 142 -20.07 8.46 10.92
CA GLY A 142 -20.32 9.36 12.06
C GLY A 142 -19.58 9.01 13.37
N ALA A 143 -18.83 7.90 13.40
CA ALA A 143 -18.04 7.51 14.56
C ALA A 143 -16.79 8.39 14.76
N GLU A 144 -16.27 8.38 15.99
CA GLU A 144 -15.01 9.02 16.36
C GLU A 144 -14.13 8.02 17.13
N LEU A 145 -12.96 7.73 16.58
CA LEU A 145 -11.95 6.88 17.22
C LEU A 145 -10.73 7.75 17.54
N ARG A 146 -10.45 7.99 18.81
CA ARG A 146 -9.31 8.82 19.26
C ARG A 146 -8.35 8.03 20.11
N PHE A 147 -7.19 7.71 19.57
CA PHE A 147 -6.12 7.02 20.27
C PHE A 147 -4.87 7.88 20.37
N SER A 148 -4.40 8.08 21.61
CA SER A 148 -3.08 8.64 21.90
C SER A 148 -2.34 7.72 22.88
N TYR A 149 -1.10 7.35 22.57
CA TYR A 149 -0.30 6.42 23.39
C TYR A 149 -1.04 5.11 23.71
N VAL A 150 -1.55 4.46 22.66
CA VAL A 150 -2.29 3.20 22.74
C VAL A 150 -1.50 2.08 22.08
N THR A 151 -1.52 0.89 22.69
CA THR A 151 -1.06 -0.34 22.05
C THR A 151 -2.27 -1.25 21.82
N VAL A 152 -2.50 -1.60 20.56
CA VAL A 152 -3.54 -2.53 20.10
C VAL A 152 -2.84 -3.81 19.65
N GLU A 153 -3.13 -4.91 20.34
CA GLU A 153 -2.43 -6.17 20.15
C GLU A 153 -3.39 -7.32 19.89
N GLY A 154 -3.09 -8.07 18.83
CA GLY A 154 -3.65 -9.39 18.65
C GLY A 154 -5.09 -9.42 18.12
N GLY A 155 -5.51 -8.39 17.40
CA GLY A 155 -6.77 -8.38 16.66
C GLY A 155 -6.66 -9.01 15.28
N GLY A 156 -7.62 -8.72 14.43
CA GLY A 156 -7.61 -9.08 13.01
C GLY A 156 -8.13 -10.49 12.71
N ASN A 157 -8.77 -11.19 13.66
CA ASN A 157 -9.35 -12.51 13.36
C ASN A 157 -10.41 -12.39 12.26
N SER A 158 -10.21 -13.09 11.14
CA SER A 158 -11.16 -13.09 10.02
C SER A 158 -12.35 -14.04 10.20
N ASN A 159 -12.38 -14.83 11.28
CA ASN A 159 -13.36 -15.87 11.56
C ASN A 159 -13.53 -16.87 10.40
N GLY A 160 -12.42 -17.31 9.81
CA GLY A 160 -12.40 -18.18 8.63
C GLY A 160 -12.60 -17.46 7.30
N GLY A 161 -12.62 -16.13 7.34
CA GLY A 161 -12.64 -15.25 6.19
C GLY A 161 -11.31 -15.12 5.46
N ARG A 162 -11.27 -14.27 4.42
CA ARG A 162 -10.03 -14.03 3.65
C ARG A 162 -8.97 -13.33 4.52
N PRO A 163 -7.66 -13.56 4.31
CA PRO A 163 -6.59 -12.94 5.11
C PRO A 163 -6.49 -11.41 5.05
N THR A 164 -7.16 -10.76 4.09
CA THR A 164 -7.22 -9.29 3.96
C THR A 164 -8.64 -8.77 4.13
N GLN A 165 -9.48 -9.49 4.89
CA GLN A 165 -10.90 -9.17 5.02
C GLN A 165 -11.20 -8.17 6.12
N PHE A 166 -10.36 -8.04 7.15
CA PHE A 166 -10.57 -7.08 8.24
C PHE A 166 -9.24 -6.53 8.75
N GLY A 167 -9.25 -5.31 9.29
CA GLY A 167 -8.15 -4.81 10.12
C GLY A 167 -8.40 -5.11 11.60
N ALA A 168 -7.34 -5.22 12.40
CA ALA A 168 -7.48 -5.11 13.86
C ALA A 168 -8.16 -3.77 14.22
N ILE A 169 -7.87 -2.72 13.43
CA ILE A 169 -8.65 -1.49 13.37
C ILE A 169 -9.29 -1.40 11.97
N ASP A 170 -10.62 -1.43 11.88
CA ASP A 170 -11.39 -1.24 10.63
C ASP A 170 -12.05 0.14 10.66
N VAL A 171 -11.37 1.12 10.06
CA VAL A 171 -11.82 2.50 9.91
C VAL A 171 -12.75 2.59 8.70
N ARG A 172 -14.02 2.26 8.94
CA ARG A 172 -15.09 2.34 7.95
C ARG A 172 -15.95 3.59 8.18
N GLY A 173 -16.18 4.34 7.10
CA GLY A 173 -17.00 5.55 7.08
C GLY A 173 -18.27 5.41 6.24
N ASP A 174 -18.59 6.49 5.52
CA ASP A 174 -19.60 6.54 4.46
C ASP A 174 -18.95 6.71 3.07
N GLN A 175 -19.14 5.73 2.20
CA GLN A 175 -18.58 5.68 0.85
C GLN A 175 -19.15 6.71 -0.13
N GLU A 176 -20.24 7.40 0.24
CA GLU A 176 -20.83 8.49 -0.56
C GLU A 176 -20.15 9.84 -0.31
N LEU A 177 -19.39 9.96 0.78
CA LEU A 177 -18.77 11.21 1.19
C LEU A 177 -17.27 11.23 0.86
N ALA A 178 -16.70 12.43 0.86
CA ALA A 178 -15.26 12.59 0.93
C ALA A 178 -14.70 11.88 2.18
N PRO A 179 -13.40 11.54 2.20
CA PRO A 179 -12.72 10.95 3.34
C PRO A 179 -13.04 11.68 4.66
N GLN A 180 -13.61 10.93 5.59
CA GLN A 180 -14.03 11.38 6.90
C GLN A 180 -12.92 11.16 7.91
N PRO A 181 -12.56 12.18 8.71
CA PRO A 181 -11.50 12.10 9.71
C PRO A 181 -11.96 11.30 10.95
N ILE A 182 -12.14 9.99 10.80
CA ILE A 182 -12.71 9.12 11.83
C ILE A 182 -11.67 8.70 12.86
N PHE A 183 -10.45 8.36 12.41
CA PHE A 183 -9.42 7.79 13.28
C PHE A 183 -8.28 8.77 13.57
N PHE A 184 -8.28 9.38 14.75
CA PHE A 184 -7.13 10.13 15.25
C PHE A 184 -6.16 9.17 15.95
N ALA A 185 -4.92 9.11 15.48
CA ALA A 185 -3.88 8.22 15.99
C ALA A 185 -2.58 8.98 16.26
N ASP A 186 -2.18 9.10 17.52
CA ASP A 186 -0.94 9.76 17.96
C ASP A 186 -0.13 8.83 18.87
N HIS A 187 1.05 8.38 18.43
CA HIS A 187 1.85 7.38 19.15
C HIS A 187 1.09 6.06 19.37
N VAL A 188 0.50 5.51 18.32
CA VAL A 188 -0.30 4.27 18.35
C VAL A 188 0.49 3.11 17.77
N THR A 189 0.53 1.99 18.50
CA THR A 189 1.12 0.74 18.02
C THR A 189 0.01 -0.27 17.75
N VAL A 190 -0.05 -0.81 16.54
CA VAL A 190 -0.89 -1.97 16.18
C VAL A 190 0.04 -3.14 15.90
N ARG A 191 -0.10 -4.23 16.65
CA ARG A 191 0.80 -5.38 16.49
C ARG A 191 0.12 -6.74 16.55
N GLY A 192 0.72 -7.73 15.88
CA GLY A 192 0.28 -9.13 15.96
C GLY A 192 -1.11 -9.36 15.37
N SER A 193 -1.51 -8.57 14.37
CA SER A 193 -2.79 -8.77 13.69
C SER A 193 -2.78 -10.06 12.89
N GLU A 194 -3.84 -10.88 13.00
CA GLU A 194 -4.01 -12.10 12.19
C GLU A 194 -4.50 -11.83 10.76
N SER A 195 -4.71 -10.57 10.40
CA SER A 195 -5.14 -10.10 9.08
C SER A 195 -4.36 -8.82 8.74
N LEU A 196 -5.05 -7.71 8.43
CA LEU A 196 -4.47 -6.39 8.25
C LEU A 196 -4.26 -5.72 9.61
N GLY A 197 -3.24 -4.87 9.76
CA GLY A 197 -3.14 -4.02 10.94
C GLY A 197 -4.29 -3.00 10.98
N VAL A 198 -4.36 -2.15 9.96
CA VAL A 198 -5.41 -1.14 9.80
C VAL A 198 -6.08 -1.29 8.43
N TRP A 199 -7.40 -1.14 8.39
CA TRP A 199 -8.17 -1.05 7.16
C TRP A 199 -8.94 0.27 7.10
N ALA A 200 -8.61 1.16 6.17
CA ALA A 200 -9.32 2.41 5.96
C ALA A 200 -10.14 2.35 4.65
N ARG A 201 -11.47 2.37 4.76
CA ARG A 201 -12.37 2.06 3.63
C ARG A 201 -13.68 2.84 3.69
N GLU A 202 -14.41 2.83 2.57
CA GLU A 202 -15.76 3.42 2.48
C GLU A 202 -15.76 4.85 3.03
N GLY A 203 -14.78 5.67 2.61
CA GLY A 203 -14.64 7.05 3.09
C GLY A 203 -14.09 7.18 4.52
N GLY A 204 -13.86 6.12 5.27
CA GLY A 204 -13.16 6.19 6.56
C GLY A 204 -11.68 6.50 6.37
N ALA A 205 -11.16 7.46 7.14
CA ALA A 205 -9.79 7.95 7.01
C ALA A 205 -9.19 8.35 8.36
N PHE A 206 -7.87 8.53 8.35
CA PHE A 206 -7.16 9.09 9.50
C PHE A 206 -7.51 10.58 9.66
N ALA A 207 -7.67 11.01 10.90
CA ALA A 207 -7.96 12.39 11.23
C ALA A 207 -6.69 13.26 11.18
N PRO A 208 -6.82 14.56 10.87
CA PRO A 208 -5.70 15.51 10.92
C PRO A 208 -4.98 15.49 12.27
N GLY A 209 -3.66 15.63 12.24
CA GLY A 209 -2.79 15.57 13.41
C GLY A 209 -2.35 14.15 13.82
N SER A 210 -2.82 13.12 13.13
CA SER A 210 -2.33 11.75 13.36
C SER A 210 -0.84 11.61 13.00
N GLN A 211 -0.06 10.95 13.85
CA GLN A 211 1.39 10.80 13.75
C GLN A 211 1.91 9.62 14.60
N SER A 212 3.16 9.24 14.39
CA SER A 212 3.85 8.19 15.17
C SER A 212 3.04 6.89 15.25
N VAL A 213 2.54 6.41 14.11
CA VAL A 213 1.82 5.14 14.03
C VAL A 213 2.78 4.01 13.70
N THR A 214 2.79 2.95 14.49
CA THR A 214 3.59 1.75 14.24
C THR A 214 2.66 0.58 13.96
N VAL A 215 2.80 -0.06 12.79
CA VAL A 215 2.07 -1.28 12.45
C VAL A 215 3.06 -2.39 12.11
N THR A 216 3.07 -3.46 12.91
CA THR A 216 4.12 -4.50 12.83
C THR A 216 3.64 -5.89 13.26
N GLY A 217 4.36 -6.94 12.88
CA GLY A 217 4.05 -8.32 13.24
C GLY A 217 2.70 -8.82 12.71
N GLY A 218 2.12 -8.14 11.70
CA GLY A 218 0.87 -8.55 11.07
C GLY A 218 1.05 -9.73 10.13
N ALA A 219 0.03 -10.58 10.01
CA ALA A 219 0.02 -11.75 9.13
C ALA A 219 -0.06 -11.42 7.63
N THR A 220 -0.41 -10.17 7.27
CA THR A 220 -0.47 -9.69 5.89
C THR A 220 0.16 -8.29 5.77
N PHE A 221 -0.56 -7.33 5.17
CA PHE A 221 -0.13 -5.94 5.02
C PHE A 221 -0.37 -5.14 6.31
N PRO A 222 0.50 -4.17 6.63
CA PRO A 222 0.27 -3.23 7.72
C PRO A 222 -1.05 -2.46 7.53
N VAL A 223 -1.27 -1.94 6.33
CA VAL A 223 -2.45 -1.11 6.02
C VAL A 223 -3.03 -1.50 4.67
N LEU A 224 -4.36 -1.65 4.63
CA LEU A 224 -5.13 -1.51 3.39
C LEU A 224 -5.87 -0.18 3.45
N VAL A 225 -5.73 0.65 2.43
CA VAL A 225 -6.44 1.93 2.35
C VAL A 225 -7.04 2.13 0.98
N TRP A 226 -8.28 2.63 0.93
CA TRP A 226 -8.91 3.05 -0.31
C TRP A 226 -8.19 4.28 -0.90
N GLY A 227 -8.05 4.35 -2.22
CA GLY A 227 -7.30 5.36 -2.95
C GLY A 227 -7.66 6.77 -2.50
N ASN A 228 -8.95 7.10 -2.41
CA ASN A 228 -9.40 8.43 -2.00
C ASN A 228 -8.96 8.84 -0.58
N ALA A 229 -8.67 7.88 0.31
CA ALA A 229 -8.24 8.12 1.70
C ALA A 229 -6.73 7.95 1.91
N ALA A 230 -5.99 7.48 0.90
CA ALA A 230 -4.57 7.12 1.03
C ALA A 230 -3.67 8.30 1.42
N GLY A 231 -4.05 9.53 1.03
CA GLY A 231 -3.33 10.73 1.45
C GLY A 231 -3.42 11.08 2.93
N THR A 232 -4.31 10.42 3.69
CA THR A 232 -4.46 10.67 5.14
C THR A 232 -3.54 9.83 6.01
N LEU A 233 -2.85 8.83 5.44
CA LEU A 233 -1.97 7.93 6.19
C LEU A 233 -0.96 8.75 7.00
N PRO A 234 -0.79 8.51 8.31
CA PRO A 234 0.10 9.29 9.16
C PRO A 234 1.58 8.89 9.02
N ALA A 235 2.49 9.74 9.50
CA ALA A 235 3.89 9.36 9.67
C ALA A 235 4.03 8.24 10.70
N GLY A 236 5.01 7.35 10.50
CA GLY A 236 5.08 6.12 11.27
C GLY A 236 6.03 5.07 10.70
N SER A 237 5.99 3.88 11.28
CA SER A 237 6.66 2.67 10.79
C SER A 237 5.63 1.62 10.40
N TYR A 238 5.80 1.06 9.21
CA TYR A 238 4.90 0.06 8.63
C TYR A 238 5.64 -1.23 8.27
N THR A 239 6.73 -1.52 8.99
CA THR A 239 7.65 -2.63 8.71
C THR A 239 7.54 -3.76 9.74
N GLY A 240 8.07 -4.94 9.40
CA GLY A 240 8.02 -6.13 10.24
C GLY A 240 6.70 -6.90 10.16
N ASN A 241 5.91 -6.68 9.10
CA ASN A 241 4.72 -7.46 8.75
C ASN A 241 5.10 -8.54 7.74
N ALA A 242 4.19 -9.48 7.45
CA ALA A 242 4.40 -10.49 6.41
C ALA A 242 4.63 -9.85 5.03
N GLU A 243 3.93 -8.75 4.75
CA GLU A 243 4.11 -7.93 3.56
C GLU A 243 4.33 -6.47 3.99
N ASP A 244 5.57 -5.98 3.89
CA ASP A 244 5.94 -4.60 4.25
C ASP A 244 5.59 -3.62 3.12
N GLU A 245 4.30 -3.55 2.80
CA GLU A 245 3.73 -2.67 1.76
C GLU A 245 2.37 -2.12 2.20
N ILE A 246 2.05 -0.90 1.79
CA ILE A 246 0.69 -0.35 1.96
C ILE A 246 -0.17 -0.78 0.78
N PHE A 247 -1.27 -1.47 1.05
CA PHE A 247 -2.11 -2.04 0.01
C PHE A 247 -3.22 -1.06 -0.46
N LEU A 248 -3.15 -0.67 -1.73
CA LEU A 248 -4.16 0.07 -2.48
C LEU A 248 -4.93 -0.91 -3.39
N PRO A 249 -6.17 -1.28 -3.06
CA PRO A 249 -6.87 -2.35 -3.77
C PRO A 249 -7.28 -1.96 -5.19
N ALA A 250 -7.49 -0.66 -5.45
CA ALA A 250 -7.90 -0.13 -6.74
C ALA A 250 -9.21 -0.76 -7.26
N PHE A 251 -10.21 -0.88 -6.37
CA PHE A 251 -11.51 -1.49 -6.69
C PHE A 251 -12.34 -0.70 -7.71
N GLY A 252 -11.90 0.51 -8.06
CA GLY A 252 -12.61 1.42 -8.95
C GLY A 252 -13.86 2.01 -8.32
N GLY A 253 -14.52 2.92 -9.04
CA GLY A 253 -15.76 3.53 -8.59
C GLY A 253 -15.53 4.29 -7.30
N ARG A 254 -16.02 3.78 -6.17
CA ARG A 254 -15.93 4.49 -4.88
C ARG A 254 -14.54 4.58 -4.27
N ASP A 255 -13.62 3.77 -4.78
CA ASP A 255 -12.21 3.77 -4.40
C ASP A 255 -11.38 4.83 -5.16
N ASP A 256 -11.93 5.37 -6.26
CA ASP A 256 -11.25 6.35 -7.11
C ASP A 256 -10.84 7.60 -6.32
N ILE A 257 -9.73 8.22 -6.71
CA ILE A 257 -9.22 9.45 -6.11
C ILE A 257 -10.02 10.62 -6.68
N ARG A 258 -10.85 11.27 -5.86
CA ARG A 258 -11.83 12.28 -6.30
C ARG A 258 -11.57 13.68 -5.79
N GLN A 259 -10.53 13.84 -5.00
CA GLN A 259 -10.09 15.10 -4.46
C GLN A 259 -8.57 15.20 -4.55
N ASP A 260 -8.07 16.42 -4.48
CA ASP A 260 -6.65 16.66 -4.38
C ASP A 260 -6.09 15.95 -3.15
N MET A 261 -5.03 15.18 -3.36
CA MET A 261 -4.31 14.53 -2.27
C MET A 261 -2.84 14.32 -2.62
N THR A 262 -2.04 14.09 -1.59
CA THR A 262 -0.65 13.66 -1.73
C THR A 262 -0.53 12.23 -1.22
N LEU A 263 0.04 11.32 -2.01
CA LEU A 263 0.51 10.02 -1.50
C LEU A 263 1.83 10.22 -0.76
N PRO A 264 1.84 10.06 0.57
CA PRO A 264 3.02 10.37 1.35
C PRO A 264 4.08 9.27 1.26
N ASN A 265 5.35 9.64 1.41
CA ASN A 265 6.40 8.64 1.60
C ASN A 265 6.34 8.08 3.04
N ARG A 266 6.03 6.78 3.17
CA ARG A 266 5.89 6.08 4.47
C ARG A 266 7.01 5.08 4.75
N GLY A 267 8.08 5.11 3.94
CA GLY A 267 9.24 4.22 4.10
C GLY A 267 9.02 2.80 3.57
N VAL A 268 7.81 2.48 3.10
CA VAL A 268 7.45 1.20 2.44
C VAL A 268 6.75 1.46 1.10
N PRO A 269 6.78 0.52 0.14
CA PRO A 269 6.07 0.65 -1.13
C PRO A 269 4.55 0.69 -0.97
N TYR A 270 3.87 1.25 -1.97
CA TYR A 270 2.43 1.09 -2.18
C TYR A 270 2.19 -0.05 -3.17
N ARG A 271 1.46 -1.08 -2.76
CA ARG A 271 1.00 -2.17 -3.65
C ARG A 271 -0.33 -1.78 -4.27
N VAL A 272 -0.39 -1.65 -5.60
CA VAL A 272 -1.59 -1.23 -6.33
C VAL A 272 -2.21 -2.44 -7.02
N GLY A 273 -3.47 -2.73 -6.70
CA GLY A 273 -4.25 -3.80 -7.31
C GLY A 273 -4.16 -5.15 -6.58
N GLY A 274 -5.27 -5.89 -6.58
CA GLY A 274 -5.39 -7.20 -5.92
C GLY A 274 -4.77 -8.37 -6.69
N SER A 275 -4.84 -9.57 -6.10
CA SER A 275 -4.27 -10.80 -6.68
C SER A 275 -4.91 -11.26 -8.00
N THR A 276 -6.10 -10.77 -8.33
CA THR A 276 -6.79 -11.09 -9.59
C THR A 276 -6.36 -10.20 -10.76
N GLY A 277 -5.59 -9.14 -10.49
CA GLY A 277 -5.15 -8.19 -11.51
C GLY A 277 -6.28 -7.40 -12.18
N GLY A 278 -5.93 -6.63 -13.22
CA GLY A 278 -6.91 -5.96 -14.10
C GLY A 278 -7.63 -4.75 -13.49
N SER A 279 -7.17 -4.28 -12.33
CA SER A 279 -7.74 -3.12 -11.63
C SER A 279 -7.18 -1.79 -12.17
N SER A 280 -7.78 -0.67 -11.76
CA SER A 280 -7.30 0.67 -12.13
C SER A 280 -7.25 1.55 -10.90
N LEU A 281 -6.07 2.08 -10.57
CA LEU A 281 -5.98 3.21 -9.66
C LEU A 281 -6.38 4.45 -10.47
N THR A 282 -7.61 4.92 -10.28
CA THR A 282 -8.15 6.03 -11.06
C THR A 282 -7.99 7.34 -10.30
N VAL A 283 -7.53 8.37 -10.99
CA VAL A 283 -7.59 9.76 -10.54
C VAL A 283 -8.67 10.46 -11.35
N GLY A 284 -9.67 10.98 -10.66
CA GLY A 284 -10.83 11.64 -11.24
C GLY A 284 -12.11 10.82 -11.19
N ASP A 285 -13.22 11.52 -11.00
CA ASP A 285 -14.56 11.06 -11.34
C ASP A 285 -15.35 12.20 -12.01
N LYS A 286 -16.51 11.90 -12.60
CA LYS A 286 -17.28 12.86 -13.40
C LYS A 286 -17.67 14.08 -12.56
N GLY A 287 -16.89 15.16 -12.60
CA GLY A 287 -17.22 16.43 -11.93
C GLY A 287 -16.04 17.36 -11.72
N ALA A 288 -15.07 16.96 -10.90
CA ALA A 288 -13.87 17.72 -10.58
C ALA A 288 -12.63 17.10 -11.23
N VAL A 289 -11.53 17.87 -11.32
CA VAL A 289 -10.24 17.38 -11.81
C VAL A 289 -9.25 17.29 -10.64
N PRO A 290 -9.32 16.25 -9.80
CA PRO A 290 -8.41 16.07 -8.67
C PRO A 290 -6.96 15.92 -9.13
N LEU A 291 -6.07 16.46 -8.31
CA LEU A 291 -4.63 16.31 -8.43
C LEU A 291 -4.12 15.23 -7.47
N LEU A 292 -3.60 14.14 -8.02
CA LEU A 292 -2.76 13.21 -7.29
C LEU A 292 -1.32 13.72 -7.28
N THR A 293 -0.84 14.17 -6.12
CA THR A 293 0.58 14.43 -5.89
C THR A 293 1.25 13.19 -5.28
N ILE A 294 2.49 12.90 -5.66
CA ILE A 294 3.25 11.78 -5.09
C ILE A 294 4.53 12.34 -4.48
N ASP A 295 4.77 12.05 -3.20
CA ASP A 295 6.00 12.50 -2.51
C ASP A 295 7.27 11.88 -3.14
N PRO A 296 8.41 12.59 -3.14
CA PRO A 296 9.69 12.03 -3.57
C PRO A 296 10.06 10.74 -2.82
N GLY A 297 10.63 9.78 -3.55
CA GLY A 297 11.06 8.49 -3.02
C GLY A 297 9.95 7.47 -2.82
N VAL A 298 8.70 7.77 -3.19
CA VAL A 298 7.61 6.80 -3.19
C VAL A 298 7.85 5.74 -4.28
N THR A 299 7.63 4.47 -3.92
CA THR A 299 7.55 3.35 -4.86
C THR A 299 6.11 2.84 -4.94
N LEU A 300 5.55 2.79 -6.16
CA LEU A 300 4.28 2.14 -6.47
C LEU A 300 4.55 0.86 -7.25
N ARG A 301 4.10 -0.28 -6.71
CA ARG A 301 4.20 -1.60 -7.31
C ARG A 301 2.82 -2.03 -7.82
N PHE A 302 2.67 -2.21 -9.12
CA PHE A 302 1.39 -2.56 -9.75
C PHE A 302 1.27 -4.07 -9.96
N ALA A 303 0.17 -4.64 -9.47
CA ALA A 303 -0.19 -6.02 -9.75
C ALA A 303 -0.42 -6.26 -11.24
N LYS A 304 -0.39 -7.53 -11.65
CA LYS A 304 -0.57 -7.91 -13.05
C LYS A 304 -1.79 -7.27 -13.71
N ASN A 305 -1.63 -6.73 -14.92
CA ASN A 305 -2.65 -6.04 -15.71
C ASN A 305 -3.30 -4.81 -15.05
N THR A 306 -2.72 -4.28 -13.96
CA THR A 306 -3.20 -3.05 -13.32
C THR A 306 -2.66 -1.82 -14.05
N ARG A 307 -3.37 -0.69 -13.94
CA ARG A 307 -2.95 0.60 -14.49
C ARG A 307 -3.12 1.74 -13.50
N LEU A 308 -2.34 2.81 -13.70
CA LEU A 308 -2.69 4.14 -13.21
C LEU A 308 -3.48 4.84 -14.32
N LEU A 309 -4.68 5.29 -14.00
CA LEU A 309 -5.62 5.84 -14.97
C LEU A 309 -5.97 7.28 -14.60
N LEU A 310 -5.68 8.22 -15.49
CA LEU A 310 -6.14 9.61 -15.43
C LEU A 310 -7.29 9.75 -16.44
N SER A 311 -8.55 9.62 -16.01
CA SER A 311 -9.68 9.42 -16.94
C SER A 311 -11.02 9.96 -16.47
N ASN A 312 -11.93 10.32 -17.42
CA ASN A 312 -12.95 9.42 -18.00
C ASN A 312 -13.55 10.02 -19.29
N GLU A 313 -13.83 9.14 -20.25
CA GLU A 313 -14.53 9.25 -21.54
C GLU A 313 -14.96 10.63 -22.05
N GLY A 314 -14.39 11.00 -23.21
CA GLY A 314 -15.08 11.83 -24.20
C GLY A 314 -14.73 13.31 -24.24
N GLY A 315 -13.64 13.77 -23.63
CA GLY A 315 -13.21 15.18 -23.76
C GLY A 315 -11.85 15.53 -23.12
N THR A 316 -11.89 16.02 -21.88
CA THR A 316 -10.72 16.54 -21.13
C THR A 316 -10.29 15.53 -20.07
N ALA A 317 -9.00 15.49 -19.70
CA ALA A 317 -8.56 14.74 -18.51
C ALA A 317 -9.35 15.22 -17.28
N ILE A 318 -9.91 14.28 -16.52
CA ILE A 318 -10.63 14.58 -15.27
C ILE A 318 -9.82 14.14 -14.04
N GLY A 319 -8.53 13.86 -14.21
CA GLY A 319 -7.57 13.72 -13.13
C GLY A 319 -6.21 14.23 -13.58
N ALA A 320 -5.42 14.72 -12.64
CA ALA A 320 -4.06 15.20 -12.87
C ALA A 320 -3.07 14.44 -11.98
N LEU A 321 -1.84 14.31 -12.44
CA LEU A 321 -0.74 13.64 -11.73
C LEU A 321 0.47 14.55 -11.60
N ARG A 322 0.92 14.78 -10.37
CA ARG A 322 2.21 15.43 -10.07
C ARG A 322 3.14 14.46 -9.34
N ALA A 323 3.98 13.78 -10.10
CA ALA A 323 5.01 12.86 -9.63
C ALA A 323 6.40 13.48 -9.88
N GLU A 324 6.86 14.32 -8.96
CA GLU A 324 8.15 15.01 -9.08
C GLU A 324 9.10 14.47 -8.00
N GLY A 325 9.90 13.47 -8.36
CA GLY A 325 10.98 12.97 -7.52
C GLY A 325 12.18 13.93 -7.50
N THR A 326 13.27 13.47 -6.90
CA THR A 326 14.58 14.11 -7.02
C THR A 326 15.62 13.08 -7.46
N ALA A 327 16.82 13.52 -7.85
CA ALA A 327 17.91 12.62 -8.18
C ALA A 327 18.24 11.64 -7.02
N ASP A 328 18.14 12.12 -5.78
CA ASP A 328 18.41 11.31 -4.57
C ASP A 328 17.22 10.46 -4.13
N LYS A 329 16.00 10.88 -4.50
CA LYS A 329 14.73 10.24 -4.11
C LYS A 329 13.80 10.14 -5.31
N PRO A 330 14.15 9.33 -6.31
CA PRO A 330 13.30 9.16 -7.48
C PRO A 330 11.99 8.50 -7.09
N ILE A 331 10.92 8.82 -7.82
CA ILE A 331 9.64 8.09 -7.71
C ILE A 331 9.73 6.85 -8.61
N VAL A 332 9.26 5.69 -8.16
CA VAL A 332 9.34 4.43 -8.91
C VAL A 332 7.95 3.86 -9.17
N PHE A 333 7.60 3.66 -10.44
CA PHE A 333 6.43 2.90 -10.87
C PHE A 333 6.92 1.57 -11.45
N THR A 334 6.53 0.43 -10.87
CA THR A 334 7.11 -0.87 -11.22
C THR A 334 6.13 -2.04 -11.00
N SER A 335 6.53 -3.26 -11.32
CA SER A 335 5.75 -4.48 -11.11
C SER A 335 5.68 -4.91 -9.62
N ALA A 336 4.52 -5.41 -9.20
CA ALA A 336 4.33 -6.08 -7.92
C ALA A 336 4.59 -7.59 -7.98
N GLU A 337 4.89 -8.14 -9.16
CA GLU A 337 5.14 -9.57 -9.32
C GLU A 337 6.46 -9.98 -8.65
N ALA A 338 6.52 -11.23 -8.18
CA ALA A 338 7.72 -11.76 -7.53
C ALA A 338 8.92 -11.89 -8.49
N ALA A 339 8.64 -12.06 -9.79
CA ALA A 339 9.62 -12.03 -10.86
C ALA A 339 9.17 -10.98 -11.89
N PRO A 340 9.59 -9.72 -11.74
CA PRO A 340 9.18 -8.64 -12.64
C PRO A 340 9.50 -8.95 -14.11
N ALA A 341 8.52 -8.74 -14.98
CA ALA A 341 8.63 -8.92 -16.41
C ALA A 341 8.00 -7.74 -17.16
N ALA A 342 8.54 -7.42 -18.32
CA ALA A 342 7.98 -6.41 -19.20
C ALA A 342 6.51 -6.75 -19.52
N GLY A 343 5.62 -5.77 -19.38
CA GLY A 343 4.19 -5.95 -19.61
C GLY A 343 3.41 -6.54 -18.44
N ASP A 344 4.03 -6.69 -17.27
CA ASP A 344 3.33 -7.12 -16.05
C ASP A 344 2.16 -6.19 -15.75
N TRP A 345 2.35 -4.88 -15.88
CA TRP A 345 1.29 -3.89 -15.70
C TRP A 345 1.13 -3.06 -16.97
N THR A 346 -0.06 -2.48 -17.15
CA THR A 346 -0.42 -1.79 -18.40
C THR A 346 0.44 -0.55 -18.63
N GLY A 347 0.70 0.22 -17.58
CA GLY A 347 1.34 1.54 -17.67
C GLY A 347 0.47 2.66 -17.09
N ILE A 348 0.90 3.89 -17.33
CA ILE A 348 0.14 5.10 -17.01
C ILE A 348 -0.71 5.46 -18.22
N LEU A 349 -2.03 5.51 -18.03
CA LEU A 349 -2.99 5.75 -19.09
C LEU A 349 -3.67 7.11 -18.88
N ILE A 350 -3.56 7.99 -19.88
CA ILE A 350 -4.17 9.32 -19.87
C ILE A 350 -5.18 9.40 -21.00
N ALA A 351 -6.46 9.55 -20.62
CA ALA A 351 -7.57 9.64 -21.55
C ALA A 351 -8.01 11.10 -21.71
N GLY A 352 -7.95 11.61 -22.95
CA GLY A 352 -8.25 13.00 -23.28
C GLY A 352 -6.99 13.87 -23.35
N THR A 353 -7.17 15.19 -23.31
CA THR A 353 -6.06 16.14 -23.21
C THR A 353 -5.48 16.13 -21.79
N PRO A 354 -4.18 15.83 -21.59
CA PRO A 354 -3.53 15.90 -20.29
C PRO A 354 -3.73 17.26 -19.60
N ASP A 355 -3.88 17.25 -18.28
CA ASP A 355 -4.08 18.47 -17.50
C ASP A 355 -2.77 19.29 -17.45
N PRO A 356 -2.82 20.63 -17.50
CA PRO A 356 -1.61 21.46 -17.40
C PRO A 356 -0.77 21.25 -16.13
N ARG A 357 -1.38 20.70 -15.07
CA ARG A 357 -0.73 20.33 -13.81
C ARG A 357 0.01 19.00 -13.88
N ASP A 358 -0.18 18.21 -14.94
CA ASP A 358 0.52 16.95 -15.11
C ASP A 358 2.03 17.20 -15.13
N LYS A 359 2.76 16.43 -14.31
CA LYS A 359 4.22 16.40 -14.22
C LYS A 359 4.69 15.02 -13.79
N ILE A 360 5.64 14.46 -14.53
CA ILE A 360 6.41 13.29 -14.15
C ILE A 360 7.89 13.66 -14.34
N ALA A 361 8.61 13.80 -13.23
CA ALA A 361 10.01 14.20 -13.24
C ALA A 361 10.83 13.40 -12.23
N PHE A 362 12.09 13.07 -12.59
CA PHE A 362 12.97 12.25 -11.74
C PHE A 362 12.29 10.96 -11.27
N ALA A 363 11.70 10.26 -12.23
CA ALA A 363 10.97 9.02 -11.99
C ALA A 363 11.61 7.84 -12.75
N THR A 364 11.23 6.63 -12.34
CA THR A 364 11.46 5.40 -13.10
C THR A 364 10.13 4.74 -13.38
N ILE A 365 9.87 4.39 -14.64
CA ILE A 365 8.70 3.61 -15.07
C ILE A 365 9.24 2.31 -15.65
N ALA A 366 9.07 1.22 -14.90
CA ALA A 366 9.67 -0.07 -15.21
C ALA A 366 8.63 -1.18 -15.39
N TYR A 367 8.92 -2.17 -16.23
CA TYR A 367 8.11 -3.39 -16.42
C TYR A 367 6.66 -3.15 -16.91
N ALA A 368 6.43 -2.00 -17.56
CA ALA A 368 5.14 -1.57 -18.05
C ALA A 368 4.87 -2.07 -19.49
N GLY A 369 3.85 -1.53 -20.15
CA GLY A 369 3.56 -1.81 -21.56
C GLY A 369 2.73 -3.07 -21.76
N GLY A 370 1.97 -3.50 -20.75
CA GLY A 370 0.97 -4.56 -20.89
C GLY A 370 -0.24 -4.09 -21.71
N THR A 371 -1.19 -4.99 -21.97
CA THR A 371 -2.39 -4.68 -22.76
C THR A 371 -3.16 -3.50 -22.16
N SER A 372 -3.41 -2.47 -22.97
CA SER A 372 -4.13 -1.25 -22.53
C SER A 372 -5.64 -1.28 -22.77
N GLY A 373 -6.09 -2.10 -23.73
CA GLY A 373 -7.46 -2.09 -24.23
C GLY A 373 -7.82 -0.82 -25.01
N VAL A 374 -6.84 0.03 -25.33
CA VAL A 374 -7.04 1.28 -26.06
C VAL A 374 -6.68 1.09 -27.54
N SER A 375 -7.59 1.52 -28.41
CA SER A 375 -7.31 1.80 -29.82
C SER A 375 -7.31 3.31 -30.01
N SER A 376 -6.16 3.89 -30.36
CA SER A 376 -5.97 5.33 -30.54
C SER A 376 -5.66 5.69 -32.00
N PHE A 377 -5.31 6.96 -32.26
CA PHE A 377 -5.12 7.53 -33.59
C PHE A 377 -3.66 7.92 -33.89
N ASP A 378 -2.66 7.24 -33.33
CA ASP A 378 -1.28 7.44 -33.78
C ASP A 378 -1.05 6.90 -35.22
N CYS A 379 0.15 7.04 -35.74
CA CYS A 379 0.54 6.44 -37.00
C CYS A 379 1.01 5.01 -36.79
N PRO A 380 0.74 4.07 -37.73
CA PRO A 380 1.14 2.68 -37.57
C PRO A 380 2.64 2.56 -37.33
N SER A 381 3.03 1.94 -36.23
CA SER A 381 4.44 1.65 -35.97
C SER A 381 4.98 0.70 -37.04
N PRO A 382 6.19 0.96 -37.60
CA PRO A 382 6.79 0.06 -38.59
C PRO A 382 7.22 -1.29 -37.98
N LEU A 383 7.24 -1.42 -36.65
CA LEU A 383 7.71 -2.62 -35.94
C LEU A 383 6.61 -3.66 -35.69
N VAL A 384 5.34 -3.31 -35.92
CA VAL A 384 4.20 -4.20 -35.68
C VAL A 384 3.23 -4.20 -36.84
N THR A 385 2.58 -5.34 -37.06
CA THR A 385 1.58 -5.51 -38.11
C THR A 385 0.15 -5.20 -37.64
N THR A 386 -0.04 -4.99 -36.34
CA THR A 386 -1.33 -4.70 -35.71
C THR A 386 -1.31 -3.34 -35.05
N PHE A 387 -2.47 -2.67 -35.05
CA PHE A 387 -2.63 -1.37 -34.43
C PHE A 387 -2.96 -1.57 -32.94
N VAL A 388 -1.94 -1.58 -32.09
CA VAL A 388 -2.07 -1.74 -30.63
C VAL A 388 -1.31 -0.63 -29.90
N ASN A 389 -1.97 -0.01 -28.92
CA ASN A 389 -1.40 1.09 -28.14
C ASN A 389 -0.99 0.62 -26.76
N GLU A 390 0.11 -0.13 -26.73
CA GLU A 390 0.72 -0.65 -25.51
C GLU A 390 1.99 0.14 -25.26
N GLY A 391 2.13 0.73 -24.09
CA GLY A 391 3.34 1.48 -23.75
C GLY A 391 3.39 1.84 -22.28
N ALA A 392 4.58 2.23 -21.82
CA ALA A 392 4.77 2.59 -20.42
C ALA A 392 3.94 3.81 -20.02
N ILE A 393 3.79 4.78 -20.93
CA ILE A 393 2.78 5.83 -20.87
C ILE A 393 1.96 5.79 -22.16
N VAL A 394 0.64 5.85 -22.03
CA VAL A 394 -0.27 5.94 -23.17
C VAL A 394 -1.14 7.19 -23.03
N ILE A 395 -0.97 8.12 -23.96
CA ILE A 395 -1.79 9.33 -24.07
C ILE A 395 -2.71 9.15 -25.26
N HIS A 396 -4.02 9.20 -25.06
CA HIS A 396 -4.96 9.04 -26.16
C HIS A 396 -6.09 10.08 -26.15
N GLY A 397 -6.44 10.58 -27.33
CA GLY A 397 -7.57 11.49 -27.53
C GLY A 397 -7.17 12.97 -27.64
N GLY A 398 -6.29 13.48 -26.78
CA GLY A 398 -5.92 14.91 -26.77
C GLY A 398 -4.40 15.16 -26.75
N ARG A 399 -3.96 16.16 -27.52
CA ARG A 399 -2.55 16.57 -27.56
C ARG A 399 -2.19 17.31 -26.25
N PRO A 400 -1.10 16.94 -25.56
CA PRO A 400 -0.59 17.71 -24.43
C PRO A 400 -0.17 19.12 -24.84
N GLY A 401 -0.36 20.11 -23.96
CA GLY A 401 0.10 21.49 -24.20
C GLY A 401 1.63 21.62 -24.24
N SER A 402 2.33 20.80 -23.45
CA SER A 402 3.80 20.76 -23.34
C SER A 402 4.26 19.37 -22.91
N SER A 403 5.56 19.08 -23.03
CA SER A 403 6.12 17.83 -22.49
C SER A 403 6.05 17.89 -20.97
N PHE A 404 5.33 16.94 -20.38
CA PHE A 404 5.14 16.83 -18.94
C PHE A 404 5.95 15.71 -18.30
N VAL A 405 6.68 14.94 -19.12
CA VAL A 405 7.56 13.86 -18.66
C VAL A 405 9.00 14.23 -18.97
N THR A 406 9.79 14.46 -17.93
CA THR A 406 11.19 14.88 -18.05
C THR A 406 12.07 14.13 -17.07
N ASN A 407 13.37 14.03 -17.35
CA ASN A 407 14.36 13.41 -16.46
C ASN A 407 13.91 12.05 -15.90
N THR A 408 13.19 11.28 -16.72
CA THR A 408 12.55 10.02 -16.32
C THR A 408 13.20 8.87 -17.07
N THR A 409 13.38 7.75 -16.36
CA THR A 409 13.88 6.51 -16.94
C THR A 409 12.71 5.58 -17.25
N PHE A 410 12.64 5.14 -18.50
CA PHE A 410 11.76 4.08 -18.97
C PHE A 410 12.60 2.82 -19.12
N ASP A 411 12.20 1.74 -18.44
CA ASP A 411 12.92 0.47 -18.49
C ASP A 411 11.96 -0.71 -18.71
N SER A 412 12.33 -1.63 -19.60
CA SER A 412 11.64 -2.91 -19.75
C SER A 412 10.14 -2.77 -20.06
N SER A 413 9.79 -1.97 -21.07
CA SER A 413 8.42 -1.89 -21.60
C SER A 413 8.19 -2.99 -22.63
N ALA A 414 7.10 -3.75 -22.50
CA ALA A 414 6.70 -4.75 -23.51
C ALA A 414 6.12 -4.11 -24.79
N GLY A 415 5.78 -2.82 -24.72
CA GLY A 415 5.32 -2.02 -25.85
C GLY A 415 6.27 -0.86 -26.14
N ASP A 416 5.68 0.31 -26.40
CA ASP A 416 6.40 1.56 -26.60
C ASP A 416 6.81 2.20 -25.26
N GLY A 417 7.70 3.19 -25.31
CA GLY A 417 7.98 4.06 -24.18
C GLY A 417 6.79 5.00 -23.93
N VAL A 418 6.54 5.89 -24.90
CA VAL A 418 5.41 6.83 -24.88
C VAL A 418 4.56 6.68 -26.14
N VAL A 419 3.30 6.27 -25.97
CA VAL A 419 2.32 6.28 -27.07
C VAL A 419 1.73 7.68 -27.21
N ARG A 420 1.93 8.29 -28.39
CA ARG A 420 1.44 9.62 -28.75
C ARG A 420 0.13 9.55 -29.54
N GLY A 421 -0.92 9.01 -28.91
CA GLY A 421 -2.22 8.66 -29.49
C GLY A 421 -3.19 9.83 -29.75
N TRP A 422 -2.73 10.90 -30.39
CA TRP A 422 -3.56 12.06 -30.77
C TRP A 422 -3.37 12.45 -32.23
N THR A 423 -4.25 13.32 -32.74
CA THR A 423 -4.05 14.02 -34.02
C THR A 423 -3.50 15.41 -33.76
N GLY A 424 -2.41 15.77 -34.44
CA GLY A 424 -1.79 17.09 -34.34
C GLY A 424 -0.26 17.05 -34.39
N ASP A 425 0.34 18.19 -34.06
CA ASP A 425 1.79 18.33 -34.12
C ASP A 425 2.49 17.43 -33.09
N PRO A 426 3.66 16.88 -33.43
CA PRO A 426 4.43 16.07 -32.50
C PRO A 426 4.88 16.89 -31.28
N LEU A 427 5.09 16.17 -30.19
CA LEU A 427 5.72 16.66 -28.98
C LEU A 427 6.82 15.69 -28.61
N ASP A 428 7.99 16.21 -28.24
CA ASP A 428 9.16 15.39 -27.95
C ASP A 428 9.21 14.95 -26.49
N PHE A 429 9.41 13.65 -26.29
CA PHE A 429 9.67 13.01 -25.01
C PHE A 429 11.07 12.38 -24.95
N LEU A 430 11.91 12.54 -25.98
CA LEU A 430 13.24 11.93 -26.01
C LEU A 430 14.29 12.77 -25.30
N ALA A 431 14.34 14.08 -25.57
CA ALA A 431 15.51 14.91 -25.22
C ALA A 431 15.92 14.90 -23.74
N THR A 432 15.00 14.63 -22.82
CA THR A 432 15.26 14.67 -21.36
C THR A 432 15.07 13.33 -20.68
N ASN A 433 14.67 12.28 -21.39
CA ASN A 433 14.33 10.98 -20.81
C ASN A 433 15.31 9.91 -21.29
N THR A 434 15.46 8.86 -20.47
CA THR A 434 16.28 7.70 -20.80
C THR A 434 15.38 6.51 -21.08
N PHE A 435 15.65 5.77 -22.14
CA PHE A 435 14.89 4.60 -22.53
C PHE A 435 15.84 3.40 -22.63
N THR A 436 15.51 2.33 -21.91
CA THR A 436 16.28 1.08 -21.90
C THR A 436 15.32 -0.09 -22.05
N ASN A 437 15.70 -1.12 -22.82
CA ASN A 437 14.91 -2.36 -22.97
C ASN A 437 13.45 -2.11 -23.41
N ILE A 438 13.23 -1.18 -24.33
CA ILE A 438 11.89 -0.91 -24.90
C ILE A 438 11.68 -1.82 -26.10
N ALA A 439 10.61 -2.63 -26.07
CA ALA A 439 10.36 -3.63 -27.12
C ALA A 439 10.02 -3.01 -28.48
N ARG A 440 9.43 -1.80 -28.49
CA ARG A 440 9.01 -1.08 -29.70
C ARG A 440 9.70 0.28 -29.81
N CYS A 441 8.96 1.37 -30.01
CA CYS A 441 9.50 2.71 -30.15
C CYS A 441 9.65 3.37 -28.76
N HIS A 442 10.68 4.20 -28.58
CA HIS A 442 10.78 5.12 -27.45
C HIS A 442 9.59 6.09 -27.41
N GLN A 443 9.12 6.55 -28.57
CA GLN A 443 7.86 7.27 -28.73
C GLN A 443 7.19 6.97 -30.09
N THR A 444 5.88 6.73 -30.12
CA THR A 444 5.13 6.50 -31.39
C THR A 444 4.86 7.80 -32.13
N PHE A 445 4.49 7.85 -33.41
CA PHE A 445 4.28 9.13 -34.12
C PHE A 445 2.78 9.53 -34.13
N PRO A 446 2.37 10.74 -33.70
CA PRO A 446 0.95 11.13 -33.73
C PRO A 446 0.46 11.35 -35.16
N ARG A 447 -0.84 11.17 -35.41
CA ARG A 447 -1.40 11.42 -36.75
C ARG A 447 -1.36 12.92 -37.09
N PRO A 448 -0.87 13.32 -38.29
CA PRO A 448 -0.88 14.72 -38.70
C PRO A 448 -2.29 15.31 -38.86
N ASN A 449 -2.44 16.61 -38.61
CA ASN A 449 -3.68 17.36 -38.90
C ASN A 449 -4.03 17.39 -40.40
N VAL A 450 -3.01 17.39 -41.26
CA VAL A 450 -3.14 17.43 -42.72
C VAL A 450 -2.16 16.42 -43.31
N GLY A 451 -2.63 15.65 -44.30
CA GLY A 451 -1.81 14.63 -44.99
C GLY A 451 -2.01 13.21 -44.45
N VAL A 452 -1.14 12.31 -44.87
CA VAL A 452 -1.10 10.92 -44.42
C VAL A 452 0.09 10.71 -43.48
N CYS A 453 0.04 9.64 -42.69
CA CYS A 453 1.19 9.24 -41.87
C CYS A 453 2.46 9.12 -42.71
N PRO A 454 3.63 9.53 -42.18
CA PRO A 454 4.90 9.31 -42.85
C PRO A 454 5.09 7.82 -43.16
N ASN A 455 5.66 7.52 -44.33
CA ASN A 455 5.96 6.15 -44.75
C ASN A 455 7.45 6.06 -45.19
N PRO A 456 8.33 5.41 -44.40
CA PRO A 456 8.04 4.75 -43.14
C PRO A 456 7.73 5.76 -42.01
N THR A 457 6.94 5.33 -41.03
CA THR A 457 6.67 6.12 -39.83
C THR A 457 7.91 6.13 -38.93
N GLU A 458 8.20 7.28 -38.30
CA GLU A 458 9.33 7.41 -37.37
C GLU A 458 9.11 6.57 -36.11
N CYS A 459 10.13 5.79 -35.73
CA CYS A 459 10.12 4.94 -34.54
C CYS A 459 11.53 4.95 -33.92
N PRO A 460 11.84 5.95 -33.08
CA PRO A 460 13.13 6.04 -32.40
C PRO A 460 13.28 4.86 -31.43
N GLN A 461 14.46 4.24 -31.37
CA GLN A 461 14.84 3.15 -30.47
C GLN A 461 16.21 3.42 -29.83
#